data_AF-D6RNC4-F1
#
_entry.id   AF-D6RNC4-F1
#
_cell.length_a   1.000
_cell.length_b   1.000
_cell.length_c   1.000
_cell.angle_alpha   90.00
_cell.angle_beta   90.00
_cell.angle_gamma   90.00
#
_symmetry.space_group_name_H-M   'P 1'
#
loop_
_entity.id
_entity.type
_entity.pdbx_description
1 polymer ?
#
loop_
_entity_poly.entity_id
_entity_poly.type
_entity_poly.pdbx_seq_one_letter_code
_entity_poly.pdbx_strand_id
1 'polypeptide(L)'
;MPSRFLSPYLERLKSLRLLCFPHPLRTLRRLFWPIPWKFQPLPPLNPLELRRNPSLFHRRYYEEEIYKHLHSIPLFQLRDTPLASLYRLHDAVAIDSENEVMMEGEYFWHQAHWRVKDIPDPKDPHPVRYAILAGIVEQMVLRSTTRLRSALEGELDARQRIPTTQIVSLKRNLLKKFRLGRLTSLP
;
A
#
# COMPACT_ATOMS: atom_id res chain seq x y z
N MET A 1 24.57 -2.91 -1.40
CA MET A 1 24.19 -3.68 -0.20
C MET A 1 23.86 -5.10 -0.66
N PRO A 2 24.71 -6.11 -0.37
CA PRO A 2 24.60 -7.41 -1.01
C PRO A 2 23.54 -8.27 -0.32
N SER A 3 22.52 -8.62 -1.09
CA SER A 3 21.69 -9.81 -0.91
C SER A 3 22.57 -11.06 -1.05
N ARG A 4 22.54 -11.98 -0.07
CA ARG A 4 22.76 -13.44 -0.21
C ARG A 4 22.94 -14.07 1.17
N PHE A 5 21.85 -14.38 1.86
CA PHE A 5 21.77 -15.52 2.79
C PHE A 5 20.28 -15.92 2.89
N LEU A 6 19.73 -16.43 1.79
CA LEU A 6 18.47 -17.16 1.84
C LEU A 6 18.77 -18.49 2.53
N SER A 7 18.37 -18.61 3.80
CA SER A 7 18.48 -19.86 4.55
C SER A 7 17.63 -20.94 3.86
N PRO A 8 18.19 -22.11 3.50
CA PRO A 8 17.45 -23.20 2.86
C PRO A 8 16.30 -23.75 3.74
N TYR A 9 16.30 -23.45 5.04
CA TYR A 9 15.24 -23.82 5.97
C TYR A 9 13.98 -22.95 5.84
N LEU A 10 14.11 -21.67 5.51
CA LEU A 10 12.96 -20.77 5.34
C LEU A 10 12.19 -21.05 4.05
N GLU A 11 12.85 -21.55 3.01
CA GLU A 11 12.17 -21.97 1.78
C GLU A 11 11.40 -23.28 1.96
N ARG A 12 11.95 -24.21 2.75
CA ARG A 12 11.31 -25.51 3.05
C ARG A 12 10.01 -25.38 3.84
N LEU A 13 9.88 -24.37 4.69
CA LEU A 13 8.65 -24.10 5.44
C LEU A 13 7.58 -23.37 4.60
N LYS A 14 8.00 -22.62 3.58
CA LYS A 14 7.08 -21.97 2.62
C LYS A 14 6.50 -22.96 1.63
N SER A 15 7.27 -23.96 1.18
CA SER A 15 6.79 -25.00 0.27
C SER A 15 5.81 -25.97 0.94
N LEU A 16 5.94 -26.23 2.25
CA LEU A 16 4.96 -27.04 3.00
C LEU A 16 3.61 -26.33 3.19
N ARG A 17 3.56 -24.98 3.20
CA ARG A 17 2.29 -24.23 3.21
C ARG A 17 1.45 -24.46 1.95
N LEU A 18 2.08 -24.79 0.82
CA LEU A 18 1.38 -25.03 -0.45
C LEU A 18 0.49 -26.29 -0.39
N LEU A 19 0.85 -27.26 0.45
CA LEU A 19 0.08 -28.49 0.63
C LEU A 19 -1.17 -28.30 1.51
N CYS A 20 -1.24 -27.19 2.27
CA CYS A 20 -2.41 -26.83 3.07
C CYS A 20 -3.47 -26.06 2.26
N PHE A 21 -3.23 -25.79 0.97
CA PHE A 21 -4.25 -25.21 0.11
C PHE A 21 -5.30 -26.28 -0.25
N PRO A 22 -6.57 -25.90 -0.45
CA PRO A 22 -7.65 -26.83 -0.78
C PRO A 22 -7.43 -27.50 -2.14
N HIS A 23 -6.71 -26.81 -3.04
CA HIS A 23 -6.39 -27.32 -4.37
C HIS A 23 -4.89 -27.13 -4.70
N PRO A 24 -3.97 -27.89 -4.06
CA PRO A 24 -2.53 -27.62 -4.11
C PRO A 24 -1.97 -27.75 -5.52
N LEU A 25 -2.41 -28.76 -6.29
CA LEU A 25 -2.00 -28.96 -7.68
C LEU A 25 -2.49 -27.85 -8.61
N ARG A 26 -3.71 -27.33 -8.39
CA ARG A 26 -4.26 -26.21 -9.17
C ARG A 26 -3.48 -24.92 -8.88
N THR A 27 -3.17 -24.66 -7.61
CA THR A 27 -2.39 -23.51 -7.18
C THR A 27 -0.96 -23.58 -7.71
N LEU A 28 -0.30 -24.74 -7.63
CA LEU A 28 1.02 -24.96 -8.22
C LEU A 28 0.98 -24.75 -9.74
N ARG A 29 0.02 -25.36 -10.43
CA ARG A 29 -0.15 -25.15 -11.87
C ARG A 29 -0.31 -23.67 -12.18
N ARG A 30 -1.18 -22.95 -11.46
CA ARG A 30 -1.39 -21.50 -11.65
C ARG A 30 -0.11 -20.69 -11.43
N LEU A 31 0.67 -21.00 -10.39
CA LEU A 31 1.89 -20.28 -10.02
C LEU A 31 3.05 -20.54 -10.98
N PHE A 32 3.16 -21.75 -11.54
CA PHE A 32 4.27 -22.14 -12.42
C PHE A 32 3.93 -22.08 -13.91
N TRP A 33 2.65 -21.96 -14.29
CA TRP A 33 2.26 -21.88 -15.68
C TRP A 33 2.72 -20.56 -16.33
N PRO A 34 3.54 -20.57 -17.38
CA PRO A 34 4.24 -19.38 -17.85
C PRO A 34 3.39 -18.39 -18.65
N ILE A 35 2.22 -18.78 -19.19
CA ILE A 35 1.43 -17.96 -20.12
C ILE A 35 -0.05 -17.90 -19.68
N PRO A 36 -0.60 -16.73 -19.34
CA PRO A 36 0.03 -15.41 -19.31
C PRO A 36 0.99 -15.24 -18.13
N TRP A 37 2.09 -14.50 -18.33
CA TRP A 37 3.08 -14.28 -17.27
C TRP A 37 2.49 -13.50 -16.09
N LYS A 38 1.75 -12.43 -16.38
CA LYS A 38 1.02 -11.66 -15.37
C LYS A 38 -0.39 -12.21 -15.15
N PHE A 39 -0.83 -12.22 -13.90
CA PHE A 39 -2.19 -12.64 -13.58
C PHE A 39 -3.20 -11.62 -14.10
N GLN A 40 -4.18 -12.14 -14.82
CA GLN A 40 -5.36 -11.37 -15.19
C GLN A 40 -6.25 -11.20 -13.95
N PRO A 41 -6.99 -10.08 -13.85
CA PRO A 41 -8.06 -9.96 -12.87
C PRO A 41 -8.99 -11.16 -12.97
N LEU A 42 -9.42 -11.66 -11.81
CA LEU A 42 -10.48 -12.66 -11.77
C LEU A 42 -11.75 -12.07 -12.42
N PRO A 43 -12.63 -12.92 -13.01
CA PRO A 43 -13.90 -12.46 -13.57
C PRO A 43 -14.61 -11.55 -12.56
N PRO A 44 -14.91 -10.29 -12.92
CA PRO A 44 -15.40 -9.34 -11.93
C PRO A 44 -16.80 -9.74 -11.46
N LEU A 45 -17.03 -9.70 -10.15
CA LEU A 45 -18.34 -9.97 -9.58
C LEU A 45 -19.26 -8.76 -9.77
N ASN A 46 -20.57 -8.99 -9.72
CA ASN A 46 -21.54 -7.92 -9.71
C ASN A 46 -21.54 -7.26 -8.32
N PRO A 47 -21.31 -5.94 -8.20
CA PRO A 47 -21.25 -5.26 -6.90
C PRO A 47 -22.57 -5.37 -6.12
N LEU A 48 -23.71 -5.38 -6.81
CA LEU A 48 -25.03 -5.52 -6.16
C LEU A 48 -25.24 -6.94 -5.63
N GLU A 49 -24.70 -7.93 -6.33
CA GLU A 49 -24.76 -9.33 -5.89
C GLU A 49 -23.86 -9.57 -4.68
N LEU A 50 -22.64 -9.01 -4.70
CA LEU A 50 -21.73 -9.01 -3.55
C LEU A 50 -22.36 -8.37 -2.32
N ARG A 51 -23.02 -7.21 -2.50
CA ARG A 51 -23.72 -6.52 -1.41
C ARG A 51 -24.87 -7.36 -0.84
N ARG A 52 -25.61 -8.09 -1.68
CA ARG A 52 -26.72 -8.96 -1.27
C ARG A 52 -26.22 -10.25 -0.61
N ASN A 53 -25.10 -10.78 -1.07
CA ASN A 53 -24.54 -12.03 -0.57
C ASN A 53 -23.02 -11.91 -0.32
N PRO A 54 -22.61 -11.34 0.84
CA PRO A 54 -21.21 -11.20 1.20
C PRO A 54 -20.44 -12.53 1.31
N SER A 55 -21.15 -13.65 1.49
CA SER A 55 -20.50 -14.98 1.55
C SER A 55 -19.80 -15.36 0.24
N LEU A 56 -20.22 -14.79 -0.90
CA LEU A 56 -19.55 -14.98 -2.20
C LEU A 56 -18.11 -14.49 -2.17
N PHE A 57 -17.85 -13.37 -1.49
CA PHE A 57 -16.49 -12.87 -1.28
C PHE A 57 -15.67 -13.89 -0.49
N HIS A 58 -16.21 -14.36 0.65
CA HIS A 58 -15.50 -15.30 1.50
C HIS A 58 -15.17 -16.61 0.77
N ARG A 59 -16.14 -17.19 0.07
CA ARG A 59 -15.92 -18.39 -0.73
C ARG A 59 -14.80 -18.17 -1.75
N ARG A 60 -14.87 -17.10 -2.55
CA ARG A 60 -13.87 -16.84 -3.59
C ARG A 60 -12.47 -16.56 -3.03
N TYR A 61 -12.36 -15.70 -2.03
CA TYR A 61 -11.06 -15.19 -1.57
C TYR A 61 -10.41 -16.05 -0.48
N TYR A 62 -11.19 -16.80 0.29
CA TYR A 62 -10.71 -17.62 1.42
C TYR A 62 -10.84 -19.12 1.24
N GLU A 63 -11.84 -19.59 0.49
CA GLU A 63 -12.02 -21.03 0.25
C GLU A 63 -11.39 -21.44 -1.08
N GLU A 64 -11.66 -20.72 -2.17
CA GLU A 64 -11.20 -21.14 -3.50
C GLU A 64 -9.75 -20.74 -3.77
N GLU A 65 -9.41 -19.48 -3.47
CA GLU A 65 -8.12 -18.90 -3.88
C GLU A 65 -7.13 -18.71 -2.73
N ILE A 66 -7.64 -18.50 -1.52
CA ILE A 66 -6.86 -18.27 -0.28
C ILE A 66 -5.82 -17.15 -0.43
N TYR A 67 -6.29 -15.97 -0.80
CA TYR A 67 -5.45 -14.82 -1.13
C TYR A 67 -4.53 -14.39 0.02
N LYS A 68 -4.98 -14.52 1.29
CA LYS A 68 -4.12 -14.24 2.46
C LYS A 68 -2.81 -15.02 2.43
N HIS A 69 -2.84 -16.28 1.99
CA HIS A 69 -1.64 -17.09 1.87
C HIS A 69 -0.88 -16.79 0.58
N LEU A 70 -1.59 -16.57 -0.53
CA LEU A 70 -0.96 -16.19 -1.82
C LEU A 70 -0.15 -14.90 -1.71
N HIS A 71 -0.64 -13.90 -0.97
CA HIS A 71 0.08 -12.64 -0.74
C HIS A 71 1.43 -12.83 -0.06
N SER A 72 1.66 -13.95 0.65
CA SER A 72 2.96 -14.27 1.25
C SER A 72 3.95 -14.97 0.32
N ILE A 73 3.51 -15.38 -0.88
CA ILE A 73 4.31 -16.13 -1.85
C ILE A 73 5.00 -15.14 -2.82
N PRO A 74 6.34 -15.09 -2.87
CA PRO A 74 7.05 -14.14 -3.74
C PRO A 74 6.72 -14.30 -5.23
N LEU A 75 6.55 -15.55 -5.69
CA LEU A 75 6.20 -15.83 -7.08
C LEU A 75 4.80 -15.31 -7.44
N PHE A 76 3.86 -15.35 -6.48
CA PHE A 76 2.55 -14.75 -6.67
C PHE A 76 2.68 -13.23 -6.79
N GLN A 77 3.36 -12.57 -5.83
CA GLN A 77 3.56 -11.11 -5.84
C GLN A 77 4.23 -10.61 -7.13
N LEU A 78 5.24 -11.34 -7.61
CA LEU A 78 5.95 -11.00 -8.84
C LEU A 78 5.05 -11.03 -10.07
N ARG A 79 4.07 -11.93 -10.09
CA ARG A 79 3.17 -12.15 -11.23
C ARG A 79 1.85 -11.39 -11.11
N ASP A 80 1.51 -10.93 -9.91
CA ASP A 80 0.30 -10.14 -9.71
C ASP A 80 0.39 -8.77 -10.38
N THR A 81 -0.76 -8.11 -10.48
CA THR A 81 -0.90 -6.81 -11.14
C THR A 81 -1.69 -5.83 -10.27
N PRO A 82 -1.39 -4.52 -10.39
CA PRO A 82 -2.15 -3.51 -9.65
C PRO A 82 -3.62 -3.47 -10.09
N LEU A 83 -3.93 -3.80 -11.35
CA LEU A 83 -5.30 -3.92 -11.84
C LEU A 83 -6.04 -5.07 -11.15
N ALA A 84 -5.42 -6.24 -11.01
CA ALA A 84 -6.04 -7.37 -10.30
C ALA A 84 -6.28 -7.04 -8.82
N SER A 85 -5.33 -6.35 -8.16
CA SER A 85 -5.50 -5.85 -6.80
C SER A 85 -6.64 -4.84 -6.68
N LEU A 86 -6.79 -3.95 -7.66
CA LEU A 86 -7.88 -2.98 -7.70
C LEU A 86 -9.26 -3.65 -7.75
N TYR A 87 -9.40 -4.74 -8.52
CA TYR A 87 -10.65 -5.53 -8.54
C TYR A 87 -10.92 -6.25 -7.21
N ARG A 88 -9.88 -6.72 -6.51
CA ARG A 88 -10.05 -7.29 -5.16
C ARG A 88 -10.49 -6.23 -4.15
N LEU A 89 -9.92 -5.03 -4.26
CA LEU A 89 -10.30 -3.89 -3.44
C LEU A 89 -11.74 -3.44 -3.73
N HIS A 90 -12.16 -3.46 -5.00
CA HIS A 90 -13.56 -3.28 -5.38
C HIS A 90 -14.47 -4.28 -4.68
N ASP A 91 -14.13 -5.57 -4.72
CA ASP A 91 -14.97 -6.61 -4.11
C ASP A 91 -15.06 -6.41 -2.58
N ALA A 92 -13.96 -6.00 -1.94
CA ALA A 92 -13.91 -5.66 -0.52
C ALA A 92 -14.77 -4.43 -0.16
N VAL A 93 -14.77 -3.40 -1.01
CA VAL A 93 -15.64 -2.22 -0.87
C VAL A 93 -17.10 -2.59 -1.09
N ALA A 94 -17.41 -3.46 -2.06
CA ALA A 94 -18.78 -3.87 -2.36
C ALA A 94 -19.44 -4.65 -1.20
N ILE A 95 -18.65 -5.43 -0.45
CA ILE A 95 -19.11 -6.07 0.79
C ILE A 95 -19.01 -5.18 2.03
N ASP A 96 -18.46 -3.97 1.89
CA ASP A 96 -18.34 -2.97 2.96
C ASP A 96 -17.57 -3.48 4.17
N SER A 97 -16.46 -4.17 3.89
CA SER A 97 -15.58 -4.72 4.92
C SER A 97 -14.29 -3.92 5.01
N GLU A 98 -14.21 -3.07 6.04
CA GLU A 98 -13.03 -2.24 6.32
C GLU A 98 -11.75 -3.08 6.46
N ASN A 99 -11.85 -4.26 7.07
CA ASN A 99 -10.72 -5.16 7.27
C ASN A 99 -10.16 -5.67 5.94
N GLU A 100 -11.03 -6.06 5.01
CA GLU A 100 -10.61 -6.55 3.69
C GLU A 100 -10.03 -5.42 2.84
N VAL A 101 -10.63 -4.23 2.92
CA VAL A 101 -10.12 -3.02 2.28
C VAL A 101 -8.73 -2.66 2.80
N MET A 102 -8.54 -2.74 4.12
CA MET A 102 -7.25 -2.48 4.75
C MET A 102 -6.20 -3.50 4.31
N MET A 103 -6.50 -4.80 4.36
CA MET A 103 -5.53 -5.85 4.00
C MET A 103 -5.10 -5.79 2.52
N GLU A 104 -6.06 -5.62 1.60
CA GLU A 104 -5.72 -5.48 0.18
C GLU A 104 -5.03 -4.15 -0.11
N GLY A 105 -5.46 -3.07 0.56
CA GLY A 105 -4.80 -1.76 0.47
C GLY A 105 -3.34 -1.81 0.95
N GLU A 106 -3.09 -2.43 2.10
CA GLU A 106 -1.72 -2.67 2.58
C GLU A 106 -0.92 -3.49 1.59
N TYR A 107 -1.48 -4.59 1.06
CA TYR A 107 -0.83 -5.40 0.06
C TYR A 107 -0.41 -4.58 -1.17
N PHE A 108 -1.31 -3.74 -1.69
CA PHE A 108 -1.02 -2.84 -2.81
C PHE A 108 0.16 -1.90 -2.51
N TRP A 109 0.14 -1.22 -1.35
CA TRP A 109 1.18 -0.26 -0.99
C TRP A 109 2.54 -0.91 -0.67
N HIS A 110 2.56 -2.19 -0.28
CA HIS A 110 3.81 -2.95 -0.12
C HIS A 110 4.49 -3.26 -1.47
N GLN A 111 3.76 -3.22 -2.59
CA GLN A 111 4.34 -3.41 -3.91
C GLN A 111 5.04 -2.13 -4.39
N ALA A 112 6.29 -1.93 -3.98
CA ALA A 112 7.07 -0.72 -4.29
C ALA A 112 7.20 -0.40 -5.79
N HIS A 113 6.99 -1.39 -6.66
CA HIS A 113 7.05 -1.25 -8.11
C HIS A 113 5.69 -0.87 -8.74
N TRP A 114 4.60 -0.86 -7.97
CA TRP A 114 3.28 -0.45 -8.44
C TRP A 114 3.11 1.05 -8.20
N ARG A 115 2.75 1.75 -9.28
CA ARG A 115 2.41 3.18 -9.22
C ARG A 115 0.97 3.33 -9.64
N VAL A 116 0.23 4.17 -8.92
CA VAL A 116 -1.18 4.43 -9.24
C VAL A 116 -1.35 4.98 -10.66
N LYS A 117 -0.41 5.82 -11.13
CA LYS A 117 -0.41 6.35 -12.50
C LYS A 117 -0.18 5.30 -13.60
N ASP A 118 0.36 4.13 -13.25
CA ASP A 118 0.69 3.06 -14.20
C ASP A 118 -0.44 2.01 -14.25
N ILE A 119 -1.56 2.23 -13.52
CA ILE A 119 -2.74 1.36 -13.57
C ILE A 119 -3.45 1.59 -14.91
N PRO A 120 -3.65 0.54 -15.73
CA PRO A 120 -4.38 0.67 -16.99
C PRO A 120 -5.87 0.92 -16.73
N ASP A 121 -6.52 1.66 -17.63
CA ASP A 121 -7.98 1.83 -17.61
C ASP A 121 -8.69 0.47 -17.75
N PRO A 122 -9.52 0.05 -16.77
CA PRO A 122 -10.20 -1.24 -16.82
C PRO A 122 -11.19 -1.38 -17.97
N LYS A 123 -11.70 -0.27 -18.55
CA LYS A 123 -12.75 -0.27 -19.61
C LYS A 123 -13.91 -1.22 -19.29
N ASP A 124 -14.33 -1.20 -18.02
CA ASP A 124 -15.29 -2.15 -17.52
C ASP A 124 -16.71 -1.86 -18.08
N PRO A 125 -17.42 -2.85 -18.65
CA PRO A 125 -18.74 -2.62 -19.24
C PRO A 125 -19.82 -2.33 -18.20
N HIS A 126 -19.61 -2.67 -16.92
CA HIS A 126 -20.61 -2.45 -15.88
C HIS A 126 -20.40 -1.09 -15.21
N PRO A 127 -21.33 -0.12 -15.39
CA PRO A 127 -21.10 1.27 -14.99
C PRO A 127 -20.88 1.45 -13.49
N VAL A 128 -21.64 0.72 -12.66
CA VAL A 128 -21.49 0.79 -11.19
C VAL A 128 -20.10 0.33 -10.74
N ARG A 129 -19.60 -0.78 -11.31
CA ARG A 129 -18.28 -1.31 -10.97
C ARG A 129 -17.20 -0.36 -11.44
N TYR A 130 -17.34 0.19 -12.65
CA TYR A 130 -16.43 1.20 -13.16
C TYR A 130 -16.37 2.43 -12.24
N ALA A 131 -17.53 2.93 -11.77
CA ALA A 131 -17.59 4.05 -10.83
C ALA A 131 -16.89 3.74 -9.50
N ILE A 132 -17.09 2.54 -8.94
CA ILE A 132 -16.41 2.11 -7.71
C ILE A 132 -14.89 2.04 -7.94
N LEU A 133 -14.43 1.42 -9.03
CA LEU A 133 -13.01 1.32 -9.37
C LEU A 133 -12.37 2.72 -9.52
N ALA A 134 -13.04 3.63 -10.23
CA ALA A 134 -12.59 5.00 -10.40
C ALA A 134 -12.50 5.73 -9.05
N GLY A 135 -13.52 5.61 -8.21
CA GLY A 135 -13.53 6.19 -6.86
C GLY A 135 -12.41 5.65 -5.97
N ILE A 136 -12.14 4.35 -6.03
CA ILE A 136 -11.01 3.74 -5.30
C ILE A 136 -9.68 4.37 -5.75
N VAL A 137 -9.44 4.45 -7.06
CA VAL A 137 -8.20 5.04 -7.61
C VAL A 137 -8.07 6.51 -7.20
N GLU A 138 -9.15 7.28 -7.26
CA GLU A 138 -9.18 8.67 -6.80
C GLU A 138 -8.77 8.77 -5.32
N GLN A 139 -9.35 7.95 -4.44
CA GLN A 139 -8.99 7.93 -3.02
C GLN A 139 -7.53 7.54 -2.79
N MET A 140 -6.98 6.61 -3.59
CA MET A 140 -5.57 6.25 -3.52
C MET A 140 -4.66 7.44 -3.87
N VAL A 141 -4.99 8.21 -4.92
CA VAL A 141 -4.25 9.42 -5.30
C VAL A 141 -4.33 10.50 -4.23
N LEU A 142 -5.52 10.74 -3.68
CA LEU A 142 -5.73 11.71 -2.61
C LEU A 142 -4.90 11.37 -1.37
N ARG A 143 -4.88 10.09 -0.98
CA ARG A 143 -4.08 9.61 0.15
C ARG A 143 -2.58 9.80 -0.08
N SER A 144 -2.09 9.52 -1.28
CA SER A 144 -0.68 9.73 -1.63
C SER A 144 -0.31 11.20 -1.60
N THR A 145 -1.13 12.07 -2.20
CA THR A 145 -0.88 13.52 -2.25
C THR A 145 -0.92 14.14 -0.86
N THR A 146 -1.88 13.73 -0.03
CA THR A 146 -2.02 14.24 1.34
C THR A 146 -0.81 13.86 2.20
N ARG A 147 -0.33 12.61 2.11
CA ARG A 147 0.88 12.16 2.80
C ARG A 147 2.10 12.97 2.38
N LEU A 148 2.30 13.16 1.07
CA LEU A 148 3.40 13.96 0.55
C LEU A 148 3.33 15.40 1.07
N ARG A 149 2.14 16.01 1.06
CA ARG A 149 1.93 17.35 1.61
C ARG A 149 2.31 17.42 3.09
N SER A 150 1.79 16.51 3.91
CA SER A 150 2.11 16.48 5.34
C SER A 150 3.60 16.26 5.64
N ALA A 151 4.29 15.46 4.81
CA ALA A 151 5.74 15.26 4.93
C ALA A 151 6.54 16.53 4.58
N LEU A 152 6.11 17.26 3.54
CA LEU A 152 6.74 18.53 3.16
C LEU A 152 6.52 19.62 4.22
N GLU A 153 5.31 19.72 4.76
CA GLU A 153 5.00 20.66 5.85
C GLU A 153 5.86 20.37 7.08
N GLY A 154 6.04 19.10 7.46
CA GLY A 154 6.93 18.70 8.55
C GLY A 154 8.40 19.08 8.32
N GLU A 155 8.90 18.97 7.09
CA GLU A 155 10.28 19.35 6.73
C GLU A 155 10.47 20.88 6.73
N LEU A 156 9.47 21.64 6.26
CA LEU A 156 9.49 23.10 6.29
C LEU A 156 9.45 23.62 7.74
N ASP A 157 8.63 23.04 8.61
CA ASP A 157 8.60 23.34 10.04
C ASP A 157 9.92 23.00 10.74
N ALA A 158 10.55 21.89 10.35
CA ALA A 158 11.87 21.50 10.86
C ALA A 158 12.97 22.50 10.44
N ARG A 159 12.91 23.04 9.22
CA ARG A 159 13.84 24.07 8.73
C ARG A 159 13.59 25.47 9.31
N GLN A 160 12.34 25.82 9.57
CA GLN A 160 11.99 27.12 10.17
C GLN A 160 12.20 27.15 11.68
N ARG A 161 12.36 26.00 12.36
CA ARG A 161 12.85 25.96 13.75
C ARG A 161 14.27 26.51 13.82
N ILE A 162 14.40 27.77 14.22
CA ILE A 162 15.65 28.27 14.79
C ILE A 162 15.94 27.37 16.00
N PRO A 163 17.06 26.62 16.03
CA PRO A 163 17.33 25.73 17.14
C PRO A 163 17.36 26.55 18.44
N THR A 164 16.69 26.08 19.49
CA THR A 164 16.53 26.80 20.76
C THR A 164 17.88 27.26 21.32
N THR A 165 18.95 26.52 21.02
CA THR A 165 20.34 26.86 21.33
C THR A 165 20.83 28.14 20.62
N GLN A 166 20.47 28.35 19.36
CA GLN A 166 20.75 29.61 18.63
C GLN A 166 19.90 30.76 19.16
N ILE A 167 18.63 30.53 19.54
CA ILE A 167 17.79 31.58 20.17
C ILE A 167 18.40 32.02 21.51
N VAL A 168 18.84 31.07 22.34
CA VAL A 168 19.49 31.37 23.63
C VAL A 168 20.84 32.07 23.41
N SER A 169 21.65 31.65 22.43
CA SER A 169 22.93 32.32 22.13
C SER A 169 22.72 33.72 21.55
N LEU A 170 21.73 33.91 20.66
CA LEU A 170 21.34 35.21 20.11
C LEU A 170 20.81 36.13 21.21
N LYS A 171 19.92 35.65 22.09
CA LYS A 171 19.46 36.42 23.26
C LYS A 171 20.61 36.79 24.19
N ARG A 172 21.52 35.85 24.47
CA ARG A 172 22.69 36.08 25.35
C ARG A 172 23.67 37.07 24.72
N ASN A 173 23.89 37.03 23.41
CA ASN A 173 24.74 37.98 22.67
C ASN A 173 24.10 39.36 22.54
N LEU A 174 22.78 39.44 22.30
CA LEU A 174 22.03 40.69 22.32
C LEU A 174 22.05 41.34 23.71
N LEU A 175 21.85 40.57 24.77
CA LEU A 175 21.95 41.05 26.16
C LEU A 175 23.37 41.52 26.52
N LYS A 176 24.42 40.83 26.03
CA LYS A 176 25.80 41.28 26.17
C LYS A 176 26.06 42.60 25.44
N LYS A 177 25.63 42.73 24.18
CA LYS A 177 25.73 44.00 23.42
C LYS A 177 24.97 45.14 24.10
N PHE A 178 23.79 44.88 24.66
CA PHE A 178 22.97 45.89 25.35
C PHE A 178 23.54 46.29 26.73
N ARG A 179 24.28 45.40 27.40
CA ARG A 179 25.03 45.74 28.63
C ARG A 179 26.31 46.53 28.32
N LEU A 180 27.05 46.16 27.27
CA LEU A 180 28.28 46.84 26.87
C LEU A 180 28.02 48.23 26.26
N GLY A 181 26.92 48.39 25.51
CA GLY A 181 26.49 49.70 24.99
C GLY A 181 25.99 50.67 26.06
N ARG A 182 25.59 50.18 27.25
CA ARG A 182 25.24 51.04 28.40
C ARG A 182 26.43 51.46 29.26
N LEU A 183 27.59 50.82 29.11
CA LEU A 183 28.82 51.15 29.84
C LEU A 183 29.72 52.15 29.10
N THR A 184 29.38 52.49 27.86
CA THR A 184 30.16 53.43 27.00
C THR A 184 29.49 54.80 26.85
N SER A 185 28.43 55.07 27.62
CA SER A 185 27.67 56.33 27.58
C SER A 185 27.37 56.89 28.97
N LEU A 186 28.35 56.84 29.89
CA LEU A 186 28.34 57.65 31.11
C LEU A 186 29.49 58.68 30.98
N PRO A 187 29.18 59.99 31.06
CA PRO A 187 30.19 61.05 30.96
C PRO A 187 31.17 61.06 32.14
#